data_AF-A0A920QP05-F1
#
_entry.id   AF-A0A920QP05-F1
#
_cell.length_a   1.000
_cell.length_b   1.000
_cell.length_c   1.000
_cell.angle_alpha   90.00
_cell.angle_beta   90.00
_cell.angle_gamma   90.00
#
_symmetry.space_group_name_H-M   'P 1'
#
loop_
_entity.id
_entity.type
_entity.pdbx_description
1 polymer ?
#
loop_
_entity_poly.entity_id
_entity_poly.type
_entity_poly.pdbx_seq_one_letter_code
_entity_poly.pdbx_strand_id
1 'polypeptide(L)'
;MLQVIRQFINGRRAISDENTIVFVGRAALKLKTYDPKQVKENLYDRVLQSDPDNREALLAVGELALAKRDFKLAGRTFTRAIGYYPEDADLLHGLAKAYAESDPSQMEEPLHTAMFANPDHVPSLLLQAHNQADAEQYDAANGILKAIFKVNPHHAASWALQAALHTVRNEPAKAKAAVPTA
;
A
#
# COMPACT_ATOMS: atom_id res chain seq x y z
N MET A 1 -17.88 -20.81 -0.61
CA MET A 1 -16.67 -19.95 -0.77
C MET A 1 -15.41 -20.60 -0.18
N LEU A 2 -15.40 -21.02 1.10
CA LEU A 2 -14.24 -21.70 1.73
C LEU A 2 -13.76 -22.99 1.04
N GLN A 3 -14.70 -23.76 0.48
CA GLN A 3 -14.39 -25.01 -0.24
C GLN A 3 -13.64 -24.76 -1.56
N VAL A 4 -13.87 -23.61 -2.19
CA VAL A 4 -13.18 -23.17 -3.41
C VAL A 4 -11.73 -22.80 -3.09
N ILE A 5 -11.51 -22.05 -2.01
CA ILE A 5 -10.16 -21.69 -1.53
C ILE A 5 -9.33 -22.95 -1.21
N ARG A 6 -9.92 -23.95 -0.52
CA ARG A 6 -9.25 -25.24 -0.27
C ARG A 6 -8.91 -26.00 -1.55
N GLN A 7 -9.80 -26.01 -2.56
CA GLN A 7 -9.53 -26.72 -3.81
C GLN A 7 -8.46 -26.03 -4.67
N PHE A 8 -8.35 -24.70 -4.59
CA PHE A 8 -7.26 -23.93 -5.23
C PHE A 8 -5.91 -24.21 -4.57
N ILE A 9 -5.84 -24.14 -3.24
CA ILE A 9 -4.61 -24.44 -2.48
C ILE A 9 -4.16 -25.89 -2.70
N ASN A 10 -5.11 -26.82 -2.90
CA ASN A 10 -4.82 -28.24 -3.15
C ASN A 10 -4.65 -28.59 -4.64
N GLY A 11 -4.54 -27.61 -5.55
CA GLY A 11 -4.21 -27.83 -6.97
C GLY A 11 -5.31 -28.50 -7.82
N ARG A 12 -6.58 -28.49 -7.38
CA ARG A 12 -7.67 -29.28 -8.00
C ARG A 12 -8.57 -28.52 -8.98
N ARG A 13 -8.30 -27.25 -9.31
CA ARG A 13 -9.04 -26.53 -10.38
C ARG A 13 -8.08 -25.91 -11.39
N ALA A 14 -8.44 -26.09 -12.67
CA ALA A 14 -7.58 -25.88 -13.83
C ALA A 14 -7.78 -24.55 -14.56
N ILE A 15 -8.71 -23.66 -14.17
CA ILE A 15 -8.88 -22.36 -14.84
C ILE A 15 -9.33 -21.31 -13.82
N SER A 16 -8.38 -20.54 -13.33
CA SER A 16 -8.57 -19.17 -12.89
C SER A 16 -7.42 -18.39 -13.49
N ASP A 17 -7.67 -17.24 -14.10
CA ASP A 17 -6.61 -16.36 -14.56
C ASP A 17 -5.65 -16.01 -13.41
N GLU A 18 -4.43 -15.64 -13.75
CA GLU A 18 -3.33 -15.37 -12.84
C GLU A 18 -3.73 -14.36 -11.75
N ASN A 19 -4.50 -13.33 -12.11
CA ASN A 19 -4.95 -12.31 -11.17
C ASN A 19 -5.98 -12.86 -10.19
N THR A 20 -6.89 -13.74 -10.62
CA THR A 20 -7.81 -14.42 -9.72
C THR A 20 -7.07 -15.22 -8.63
N ILE A 21 -5.94 -15.86 -8.96
CA ILE A 21 -5.10 -16.56 -7.97
C ILE A 21 -4.55 -15.57 -6.94
N VAL A 22 -4.06 -14.41 -7.39
CA VAL A 22 -3.58 -13.34 -6.50
C VAL A 22 -4.70 -12.84 -5.59
N PHE A 23 -5.89 -12.56 -6.11
CA PHE A 23 -7.01 -12.07 -5.32
C PHE A 23 -7.50 -13.08 -4.27
N VAL A 24 -7.48 -14.37 -4.59
CA VAL A 24 -7.74 -15.44 -3.61
C VAL A 24 -6.70 -15.40 -2.48
N GLY A 25 -5.42 -15.19 -2.81
CA GLY A 25 -4.37 -15.02 -1.82
C GLY A 25 -4.58 -13.81 -0.91
N ARG A 26 -4.93 -12.65 -1.48
CA ARG A 26 -5.22 -11.43 -0.70
C ARG A 26 -6.41 -11.63 0.23
N ALA A 27 -7.48 -12.27 -0.25
CA ALA A 27 -8.64 -12.62 0.57
C ALA A 27 -8.27 -13.57 1.72
N ALA A 28 -7.45 -14.59 1.45
CA ALA A 28 -6.96 -15.54 2.46
C ALA A 28 -6.16 -14.85 3.57
N LEU A 29 -5.25 -13.93 3.21
CA LEU A 29 -4.48 -13.14 4.19
C LEU A 29 -5.38 -12.23 5.02
N LYS A 30 -6.35 -11.56 4.38
CA LYS A 30 -7.28 -10.66 5.07
C LYS A 30 -8.15 -11.39 6.09
N LEU A 31 -8.60 -12.60 5.75
CA LEU A 31 -9.35 -13.47 6.65
C LEU A 31 -8.50 -14.10 7.75
N LYS A 32 -7.16 -13.95 7.69
CA LYS A 32 -6.20 -14.56 8.63
C LYS A 32 -6.37 -16.07 8.77
N THR A 33 -6.87 -16.72 7.72
CA THR A 33 -7.18 -18.15 7.70
C THR A 33 -6.01 -19.01 7.27
N TYR A 34 -4.99 -18.42 6.65
CA TYR A 34 -3.83 -19.11 6.10
C TYR A 34 -2.54 -18.42 6.50
N ASP A 35 -1.48 -19.23 6.61
CA ASP A 35 -0.15 -18.73 6.88
C ASP A 35 0.36 -17.87 5.71
N PRO A 36 0.89 -16.66 5.95
CA PRO A 36 1.33 -15.80 4.88
C PRO A 36 2.45 -16.36 3.99
N LYS A 37 3.31 -17.24 4.53
CA LYS A 37 4.33 -17.94 3.75
C LYS A 37 3.67 -18.92 2.78
N GLN A 38 2.68 -19.69 3.25
CA GLN A 38 1.92 -20.61 2.38
C GLN A 38 1.17 -19.90 1.27
N VAL A 39 0.57 -18.74 1.55
CA VAL A 39 -0.10 -17.93 0.52
C VAL A 39 0.90 -17.48 -0.53
N LYS A 40 2.06 -16.96 -0.11
CA LYS A 40 3.11 -16.54 -1.04
C LYS A 40 3.58 -17.69 -1.93
N GLU A 41 3.99 -18.80 -1.33
CA GLU A 41 4.60 -19.93 -2.05
C GLU A 41 3.61 -20.62 -2.98
N ASN A 42 2.37 -20.84 -2.53
CA ASN A 42 1.40 -21.64 -3.29
C ASN A 42 0.58 -20.82 -4.30
N LEU A 43 0.46 -19.50 -4.11
CA LEU A 43 -0.38 -18.64 -4.95
C LEU A 43 0.47 -17.62 -5.70
N TYR A 44 1.19 -16.73 -5.02
CA TYR A 44 1.89 -15.62 -5.69
C TYR A 44 3.12 -16.07 -6.46
N ASP A 45 3.98 -16.91 -5.86
CA ASP A 45 5.19 -17.41 -6.52
C ASP A 45 4.83 -18.29 -7.72
N ARG A 46 3.71 -19.03 -7.65
CA ARG A 46 3.20 -19.80 -8.78
C ARG A 46 2.79 -18.90 -9.95
N VAL A 47 2.11 -17.78 -9.67
CA VAL A 47 1.78 -16.80 -10.72
C VAL A 47 3.05 -16.22 -11.33
N LEU A 48 4.02 -15.82 -10.50
CA LEU A 48 5.29 -15.26 -10.98
C LEU A 48 6.20 -16.25 -11.72
N GLN A 49 5.94 -17.57 -11.60
CA GLN A 49 6.62 -18.60 -12.39
C GLN A 49 6.06 -18.67 -13.82
N SER A 50 4.75 -18.49 -14.01
CA SER A 50 4.12 -18.53 -15.34
C SER A 50 4.07 -17.15 -16.01
N ASP A 51 3.92 -16.10 -15.22
CA ASP A 51 3.78 -14.70 -15.62
C ASP A 51 4.72 -13.82 -14.75
N PRO A 52 6.01 -13.72 -15.13
CA PRO A 52 7.02 -13.06 -14.30
C PRO A 52 6.85 -11.56 -14.15
N ASP A 53 6.11 -10.90 -15.05
CA ASP A 53 5.79 -9.48 -14.99
C ASP A 53 4.38 -9.21 -14.47
N ASN A 54 3.63 -10.22 -14.01
CA ASN A 54 2.31 -10.03 -13.44
C ASN A 54 2.26 -8.93 -12.36
N ARG A 55 1.64 -7.80 -12.72
CA ARG A 55 1.50 -6.62 -11.84
C ARG A 55 0.95 -6.97 -10.46
N GLU A 56 -0.18 -7.68 -10.43
CA GLU A 56 -0.90 -7.96 -9.18
C GLU A 56 -0.09 -8.87 -8.26
N ALA A 57 0.60 -9.87 -8.80
CA ALA A 57 1.44 -10.76 -8.01
C ALA A 57 2.66 -10.03 -7.46
N LEU A 58 3.32 -9.18 -8.25
CA LEU A 58 4.43 -8.36 -7.78
C LEU A 58 4.00 -7.39 -6.67
N LEU A 59 2.87 -6.71 -6.84
CA LEU A 59 2.26 -5.86 -5.81
C LEU A 59 1.99 -6.66 -4.53
N ALA A 60 1.32 -7.81 -4.64
CA ALA A 60 0.95 -8.63 -3.48
C ALA A 60 2.16 -9.19 -2.72
N VAL A 61 3.24 -9.57 -3.42
CA VAL A 61 4.50 -10.01 -2.79
C VAL A 61 5.18 -8.85 -2.07
N GLY A 62 5.24 -7.66 -2.70
CA GLY A 62 5.81 -6.46 -2.10
C GLY A 62 5.04 -6.01 -0.85
N GLU A 63 3.71 -5.96 -0.92
CA GLU A 63 2.82 -5.66 0.22
C GLU A 63 3.01 -6.66 1.37
N LEU A 64 3.14 -7.95 1.06
CA LEU A 64 3.37 -8.97 2.06
C LEU A 64 4.74 -8.83 2.73
N ALA A 65 5.77 -8.47 1.96
CA ALA A 65 7.10 -8.20 2.49
C ALA A 65 7.09 -6.97 3.43
N LEU A 66 6.40 -5.88 3.03
CA LEU A 66 6.18 -4.72 3.91
C LEU A 66 5.48 -5.10 5.21
N ALA A 67 4.41 -5.90 5.12
CA ALA A 67 3.66 -6.35 6.31
C ALA A 67 4.52 -7.19 7.26
N LYS A 68 5.51 -7.93 6.73
CA LYS A 68 6.49 -8.69 7.51
C LYS A 68 7.73 -7.89 7.92
N ARG A 69 7.78 -6.59 7.60
CA ARG A 69 8.93 -5.71 7.79
C ARG A 69 10.21 -6.20 7.08
N ASP A 70 10.06 -7.00 6.04
CA ASP A 70 11.17 -7.37 5.15
C ASP A 70 11.32 -6.29 4.07
N PHE A 71 11.80 -5.11 4.49
CA PHE A 71 11.95 -3.95 3.61
C PHE A 71 12.93 -4.21 2.47
N LYS A 72 13.92 -5.08 2.69
CA LYS A 72 14.89 -5.47 1.66
C LYS A 72 14.21 -6.28 0.54
N LEU A 73 13.33 -7.22 0.89
CA LEU A 73 12.55 -7.95 -0.11
C LEU A 73 11.51 -7.05 -0.77
N ALA A 74 10.83 -6.20 0.00
CA ALA A 74 9.83 -5.26 -0.51
C ALA A 74 10.46 -4.35 -1.56
N GLY A 75 11.58 -3.68 -1.23
CA GLY A 75 12.32 -2.82 -2.14
C GLY A 75 12.69 -3.55 -3.44
N ARG A 76 13.35 -4.71 -3.35
CA ARG A 76 13.70 -5.50 -4.56
C ARG A 76 12.47 -5.88 -5.41
N THR A 77 11.36 -6.24 -4.76
CA THR A 77 10.14 -6.64 -5.47
C THR A 77 9.51 -5.46 -6.19
N PHE A 78 9.38 -4.31 -5.52
CA PHE A 78 8.83 -3.11 -6.14
C PHE A 78 9.76 -2.53 -7.19
N THR A 79 11.09 -2.52 -6.99
CA THR A 79 12.06 -2.13 -8.03
C THR A 79 11.91 -2.99 -9.28
N ARG A 80 11.73 -4.31 -9.14
CA ARG A 80 11.43 -5.20 -10.28
C ARG A 80 10.11 -4.80 -10.94
N ALA A 81 9.07 -4.54 -10.15
CA ALA A 81 7.74 -4.23 -10.66
C ALA A 81 7.69 -2.92 -11.45
N ILE A 82 8.33 -1.85 -10.96
CA ILE A 82 8.42 -0.58 -11.69
C ILE A 82 9.31 -0.68 -12.93
N GLY A 83 10.19 -1.68 -13.02
CA GLY A 83 10.91 -1.99 -14.26
C GLY A 83 9.99 -2.42 -15.40
N TYR A 84 8.82 -2.98 -15.09
CA TYR A 84 7.77 -3.33 -16.06
C TYR A 84 6.69 -2.24 -16.15
N TYR A 85 6.36 -1.59 -15.02
CA TYR A 85 5.30 -0.59 -14.91
C TYR A 85 5.82 0.70 -14.27
N PRO A 86 6.58 1.52 -15.01
CA PRO A 86 7.31 2.66 -14.43
C PRO A 86 6.43 3.80 -13.92
N GLU A 87 5.18 3.88 -14.37
CA GLU A 87 4.21 4.92 -13.98
C GLU A 87 3.11 4.39 -13.04
N ASP A 88 3.30 3.18 -12.49
CA ASP A 88 2.30 2.59 -11.62
C ASP A 88 2.37 3.15 -10.19
N ALA A 89 1.37 3.95 -9.83
CA ALA A 89 1.36 4.65 -8.55
C ALA A 89 1.31 3.72 -7.33
N ASP A 90 0.68 2.54 -7.40
CA ASP A 90 0.66 1.58 -6.28
C ASP A 90 2.05 0.96 -6.08
N LEU A 91 2.72 0.58 -7.17
CA LEU A 91 4.05 -0.04 -7.12
C LEU A 91 5.12 0.96 -6.66
N LEU A 92 5.06 2.19 -7.17
CA LEU A 92 5.91 3.30 -6.75
C LEU A 92 5.67 3.66 -5.27
N HIS A 93 4.40 3.72 -4.84
CA HIS A 93 4.06 3.91 -3.43
C HIS A 93 4.63 2.79 -2.54
N GLY A 94 4.53 1.54 -2.99
CA GLY A 94 5.09 0.40 -2.30
C GLY A 94 6.61 0.50 -2.13
N LEU A 95 7.32 0.95 -3.17
CA LEU A 95 8.76 1.21 -3.12
C LEU A 95 9.09 2.34 -2.14
N ALA A 96 8.39 3.48 -2.24
CA ALA A 96 8.56 4.60 -1.32
C ALA A 96 8.37 4.17 0.13
N LYS A 97 7.33 3.37 0.42
CA LYS A 97 7.08 2.84 1.76
C LYS A 97 8.16 1.86 2.24
N ALA A 98 8.75 1.07 1.34
CA ALA A 98 9.89 0.23 1.70
C ALA A 98 11.11 1.07 2.09
N TYR A 99 11.37 2.17 1.37
CA TYR A 99 12.46 3.09 1.68
C TYR A 99 12.21 3.92 2.93
N ALA A 100 11.00 4.42 3.16
CA ALA A 100 10.63 5.15 4.38
C ALA A 100 11.05 4.40 5.66
N GLU A 101 10.97 3.07 5.65
CA GLU A 101 11.28 2.22 6.80
C GLU A 101 12.73 1.71 6.83
N SER A 102 13.50 1.84 5.75
CA SER A 102 14.85 1.25 5.64
C SER A 102 15.94 2.26 5.30
N ASP A 103 15.68 3.14 4.34
CA ASP A 103 16.56 4.23 3.92
C ASP A 103 15.70 5.42 3.46
N PRO A 104 15.28 6.30 4.39
CA PRO A 104 14.40 7.43 4.08
C PRO A 104 14.95 8.36 3.00
N SER A 105 16.28 8.39 2.79
CA SER A 105 16.90 9.21 1.75
C SER A 105 16.51 8.80 0.33
N GLN A 106 16.05 7.56 0.14
CA GLN A 106 15.60 7.02 -1.15
C GLN A 106 14.09 7.09 -1.37
N MET A 107 13.31 7.53 -0.37
CA MET A 107 11.85 7.55 -0.45
C MET A 107 11.30 8.61 -1.42
N GLU A 108 11.93 9.78 -1.47
CA GLU A 108 11.39 10.96 -2.16
C GLU A 108 11.18 10.73 -3.66
N GLU A 109 12.11 10.07 -4.34
CA GLU A 109 12.03 9.85 -5.79
C GLU A 109 10.80 8.99 -6.18
N PRO A 110 10.62 7.76 -5.68
CA PRO A 110 9.46 6.96 -6.06
C PRO A 110 8.14 7.56 -5.55
N LEU A 111 8.16 8.28 -4.42
CA LEU A 111 6.97 8.94 -3.90
C LEU A 111 6.50 10.08 -4.80
N HIS A 112 7.44 10.92 -5.26
CA HIS A 112 7.15 12.01 -6.18
C HIS A 112 6.69 11.46 -7.55
N THR A 113 7.35 10.43 -8.06
CA THR A 113 6.95 9.77 -9.31
C THR A 113 5.54 9.18 -9.20
N ALA A 114 5.17 8.58 -8.05
CA ALA A 114 3.82 8.08 -7.83
C ALA A 114 2.76 9.21 -7.87
N MET A 115 3.05 10.35 -7.23
CA MET A 115 2.16 11.52 -7.20
C MET A 115 2.07 12.21 -8.56
N PHE A 116 3.13 12.17 -9.36
CA PHE A 116 3.12 12.70 -10.72
C PHE A 116 2.29 11.81 -11.65
N ALA A 117 2.49 10.49 -11.58
CA ALA A 117 1.75 9.53 -12.40
C ALA A 117 0.26 9.49 -12.06
N ASN A 118 -0.08 9.65 -10.77
CA ASN A 118 -1.47 9.78 -10.33
C ASN A 118 -1.58 10.84 -9.21
N PRO A 119 -1.98 12.08 -9.56
CA PRO A 119 -2.17 13.17 -8.60
C PRO A 119 -3.25 12.91 -7.54
N ASP A 120 -4.19 12.00 -7.82
CA ASP A 120 -5.28 11.63 -6.91
C ASP A 120 -4.95 10.34 -6.12
N HIS A 121 -3.71 9.85 -6.17
CA HIS A 121 -3.29 8.64 -5.46
C HIS A 121 -3.22 8.85 -3.94
N VAL A 122 -4.35 8.67 -3.27
CA VAL A 122 -4.53 8.88 -1.83
C VAL A 122 -3.43 8.20 -0.98
N PRO A 123 -2.99 6.95 -1.24
CA PRO A 123 -1.91 6.34 -0.46
C PRO A 123 -0.58 7.12 -0.52
N SER A 124 -0.18 7.60 -1.71
CA SER A 124 1.04 8.41 -1.87
C SER A 124 0.88 9.80 -1.25
N LEU A 125 -0.26 10.45 -1.47
CA LEU A 125 -0.56 11.74 -0.83
C LEU A 125 -0.50 11.61 0.70
N LEU A 126 -1.06 10.54 1.27
CA LEU A 126 -1.04 10.32 2.71
C LEU A 126 0.37 10.07 3.22
N LEU A 127 1.18 9.27 2.52
CA LEU A 127 2.58 9.04 2.89
C LEU A 127 3.38 10.37 2.87
N GLN A 128 3.17 11.21 1.86
CA GLN A 128 3.80 12.53 1.82
C GLN A 128 3.31 13.43 2.95
N ALA A 129 2.02 13.42 3.28
CA ALA A 129 1.49 14.21 4.39
C ALA A 129 2.10 13.80 5.75
N HIS A 130 2.33 12.49 5.97
CA HIS A 130 3.06 12.00 7.13
C HIS A 130 4.52 12.47 7.14
N ASN A 131 5.24 12.31 6.03
CA ASN A 131 6.62 12.77 5.90
C ASN A 131 6.77 14.27 6.20
N GLN A 132 5.84 15.10 5.70
CA GLN A 132 5.82 16.53 6.00
C GLN A 132 5.49 16.83 7.47
N ALA A 133 4.58 16.06 8.08
CA ALA A 133 4.25 16.20 9.50
C ALA A 133 5.45 15.83 10.39
N ASP A 134 6.17 14.76 10.06
CA ASP A 134 7.37 14.31 10.77
C ASP A 134 8.52 15.31 10.65
N ALA A 135 8.60 16.03 9.52
CA ALA A 135 9.50 17.16 9.30
C ALA A 135 9.01 18.49 9.93
N GLU A 136 7.95 18.46 10.74
CA GLU A 136 7.30 19.62 11.38
C GLU A 136 6.71 20.65 10.40
N GLN A 137 6.60 20.30 9.11
CA GLN A 137 6.01 21.13 8.06
C GLN A 137 4.48 20.99 8.04
N TYR A 138 3.83 21.35 9.16
CA TYR A 138 2.40 21.10 9.38
C TYR A 138 1.48 21.80 8.36
N ASP A 139 1.87 22.97 7.86
CA ASP A 139 1.06 23.68 6.85
C ASP A 139 1.12 22.96 5.49
N ALA A 140 2.27 22.39 5.11
CA ALA A 140 2.41 21.56 3.92
C ALA A 140 1.59 20.27 4.06
N ALA A 141 1.68 19.58 5.20
CA ALA A 141 0.87 18.41 5.50
C ALA A 141 -0.64 18.70 5.40
N ASN A 142 -1.10 19.82 5.96
CA ASN A 142 -2.50 20.25 5.84
C ASN A 142 -2.92 20.59 4.40
N GLY A 143 -2.01 21.15 3.60
CA GLY A 143 -2.23 21.37 2.17
C GLY A 143 -2.50 20.06 1.42
N ILE A 144 -1.73 19.02 1.72
CA ILE A 144 -1.90 17.69 1.11
C ILE A 144 -3.19 17.02 1.59
N LEU A 145 -3.52 17.12 2.89
CA LEU A 145 -4.78 16.59 3.43
C LEU A 145 -6.00 17.19 2.74
N LYS A 146 -5.98 18.49 2.41
CA LYS A 146 -7.04 19.13 1.62
C LYS A 146 -7.19 18.51 0.23
N ALA A 147 -6.10 18.09 -0.41
CA ALA A 147 -6.16 17.37 -1.68
C ALA A 147 -6.80 15.98 -1.49
N ILE A 148 -6.40 15.24 -0.46
CA ILE A 148 -6.99 13.93 -0.15
C ILE A 148 -8.50 14.05 0.10
N PHE A 149 -8.97 15.05 0.84
CA PHE A 149 -10.40 15.23 1.10
C PHE A 149 -11.21 15.62 -0.14
N LYS A 150 -10.58 16.16 -1.19
CA LYS A 150 -11.26 16.36 -2.49
C LYS A 150 -11.50 15.03 -3.21
N VAL A 151 -10.56 14.09 -3.08
CA VAL A 151 -10.64 12.76 -3.69
C VAL A 151 -11.57 11.84 -2.88
N ASN A 152 -11.36 11.80 -1.56
CA ASN A 152 -12.13 11.00 -0.63
C ASN A 152 -12.41 11.77 0.67
N PRO A 153 -13.56 12.46 0.78
CA PRO A 153 -13.97 13.19 1.98
C PRO A 153 -14.08 12.33 3.25
N HIS A 154 -14.23 11.01 3.10
CA HIS A 154 -14.44 10.07 4.22
C HIS A 154 -13.21 9.21 4.49
N HIS A 155 -12.02 9.62 4.03
CA HIS A 155 -10.80 8.87 4.25
C HIS A 155 -10.34 8.92 5.72
N ALA A 156 -10.62 7.85 6.46
CA ALA A 156 -10.43 7.79 7.91
C ALA A 156 -8.99 8.10 8.37
N ALA A 157 -7.97 7.61 7.66
CA ALA A 157 -6.57 7.83 8.03
C ALA A 157 -6.17 9.32 7.89
N SER A 158 -6.74 10.04 6.92
CA SER A 158 -6.49 11.48 6.76
C SER A 158 -7.12 12.30 7.88
N TRP A 159 -8.32 11.94 8.32
CA TRP A 159 -8.94 12.57 9.49
C TRP A 159 -8.15 12.32 10.77
N ALA A 160 -7.62 11.11 10.96
CA ALA A 160 -6.74 10.79 12.07
C ALA A 160 -5.45 11.63 12.07
N LEU A 161 -4.80 11.77 10.91
CA LEU A 161 -3.62 12.63 10.78
C LEU A 161 -3.97 14.10 11.05
N GLN A 162 -5.09 14.60 10.52
CA GLN A 162 -5.52 15.98 10.78
C GLN A 162 -5.76 16.25 12.27
N ALA A 163 -6.41 15.34 12.99
CA ALA A 163 -6.62 15.45 14.42
C ALA A 163 -5.29 15.47 15.20
N ALA A 164 -4.33 14.62 14.79
CA ALA A 164 -2.99 14.61 15.36
C ALA A 164 -2.27 15.96 15.14
N LEU A 165 -2.32 16.52 13.93
CA LEU A 165 -1.74 17.82 13.60
C LEU A 165 -2.33 18.96 14.46
N HIS A 166 -3.64 19.00 14.64
CA HIS A 166 -4.29 19.99 15.51
C HIS A 166 -3.92 19.81 16.99
N THR A 167 -3.71 18.57 17.43
CA THR A 167 -3.29 18.29 18.81
C THR A 167 -1.89 18.81 19.07
N VAL A 168 -0.94 18.55 18.16
CA VAL A 168 0.44 19.04 18.25
C VAL A 168 0.51 20.57 18.21
N ARG A 169 -0.40 21.23 17.47
CA ARG A 169 -0.51 22.70 17.41
C ARG A 169 -1.27 23.33 18.59
N ASN A 170 -1.64 22.56 19.61
CA ASN A 170 -2.43 23.01 20.75
C ASN A 170 -3.79 23.62 20.35
N GLU A 171 -4.45 23.03 19.35
CA GLU A 171 -5.77 23.42 18.84
C GLU A 171 -6.84 22.33 19.13
N PRO A 172 -7.13 21.99 20.40
CA PRO A 172 -7.92 20.81 20.76
C PRO A 172 -9.38 20.87 20.26
N ALA A 173 -9.95 22.07 20.11
CA ALA A 173 -11.29 22.24 19.54
C ALA A 173 -11.35 21.80 18.07
N LYS A 174 -10.31 22.10 17.28
CA LYS A 174 -10.20 21.66 15.87
C LYS A 174 -9.89 20.16 15.78
N ALA A 175 -9.06 19.64 16.69
CA ALA A 175 -8.77 18.21 16.75
C ALA A 175 -10.04 17.37 16.98
N LYS A 176 -10.91 17.79 17.89
CA LYS A 176 -12.20 17.12 18.16
C LYS A 176 -13.16 17.20 16.98
N ALA A 177 -13.17 18.32 16.25
CA ALA A 177 -14.01 18.51 15.07
C ALA A 177 -13.52 17.72 13.85
N ALA A 178 -12.24 17.41 13.78
CA ALA A 178 -11.64 16.61 12.70
C ALA A 178 -11.93 15.11 12.81
N VAL A 179 -12.58 14.63 13.88
CA VAL A 179 -13.04 13.24 13.96
C VAL A 179 -14.45 13.18 13.37
N PRO A 180 -14.66 12.61 12.17
CA PRO A 180 -16.00 12.48 11.62
C PRO A 180 -16.86 11.65 12.57
N THR A 181 -18.02 12.18 12.96
CA THR A 181 -19.02 11.45 13.75
C THR A 181 -19.56 10.31 12.91
N ALA A 182 -19.55 9.10 13.47
CA ALA A 182 -19.97 7.85 12.82
C ALA A 182 -21.44 7.87 12.35
#